data_AF-A0A354WP29-F1
#
_entry.id   AF-A0A354WP29-F1
#
_cell.length_a   1.000
_cell.length_b   1.000
_cell.length_c   1.000
_cell.angle_alpha   90.00
_cell.angle_beta   90.00
_cell.angle_gamma   90.00
#
_symmetry.space_group_name_H-M   'P 1'
#
loop_
_entity.id
_entity.type
_entity.pdbx_description
1 polymer ?
#
loop_
_entity_poly.entity_id
_entity_poly.type
_entity_poly.pdbx_seq_one_letter_code
_entity_poly.pdbx_strand_id
1 'polypeptide(L)'
;WMDYLTFGRYGTGGWASPDGTINCIEQAYDFESERFLVSLLKHEAQHTVDMKQFPGITPAELEYRAKLVELHYSGIPGLLQKFLSEADESRTGDSHAMASARIKREFTDMNQGSLPCVQARALELLHAHTAEMEEKYGKQKAVPND
;
A
#
# COMPACT_ATOMS: atom_id res chain seq x y z
N TRP A 1 -19.78 -1.67 -7.35
CA TRP A 1 -20.93 -2.56 -7.07
C TRP A 1 -20.93 -3.06 -5.63
N MET A 2 -19.81 -3.55 -5.08
CA MET A 2 -19.67 -3.88 -3.65
C MET A 2 -19.88 -2.67 -2.71
N ASP A 3 -19.37 -1.49 -3.08
CA ASP A 3 -19.59 -0.24 -2.33
C ASP A 3 -21.09 0.08 -2.17
N TYR A 4 -21.85 -0.02 -3.27
CA TYR A 4 -23.30 0.14 -3.30
C TYR A 4 -24.04 -0.91 -2.45
N LEU A 5 -23.61 -2.18 -2.50
CA LEU A 5 -24.23 -3.26 -1.72
C LEU A 5 -23.96 -3.19 -0.22
N THR A 6 -22.93 -2.45 0.18
CA THR A 6 -22.49 -2.41 1.58
C THR A 6 -22.63 -1.03 2.20
N PHE A 7 -23.31 -0.10 1.54
CA PHE A 7 -23.49 1.28 2.00
C PHE A 7 -22.15 1.93 2.39
N GLY A 8 -21.12 1.73 1.57
CA GLY A 8 -19.77 2.24 1.83
C GLY A 8 -18.99 1.49 2.91
N ARG A 9 -19.44 0.30 3.33
CA ARG A 9 -18.75 -0.53 4.34
C ARG A 9 -17.65 -1.41 3.75
N TYR A 10 -17.82 -1.87 2.50
CA TYR A 10 -16.84 -2.65 1.75
C TYR A 10 -16.84 -2.26 0.27
N GLY A 11 -15.80 -1.56 -0.13
CA GLY A 11 -15.49 -1.14 -1.49
C GLY A 11 -14.24 -0.28 -1.40
N THR A 12 -13.27 -0.49 -2.29
CA THR A 12 -12.14 0.43 -2.37
C THR A 12 -12.72 1.75 -2.88
N GLY A 13 -12.62 2.82 -2.09
CA GLY A 13 -13.14 4.13 -2.51
C GLY A 13 -12.47 4.65 -3.80
N GLY A 14 -11.43 3.97 -4.28
CA GLY A 14 -10.91 4.04 -5.63
C GLY A 14 -10.09 2.80 -6.01
N TRP A 15 -9.52 2.79 -7.21
CA TRP A 15 -8.66 1.71 -7.72
C TRP A 15 -7.79 2.20 -8.87
N ALA A 16 -6.60 1.60 -9.03
CA ALA A 16 -5.80 1.71 -10.25
C ALA A 16 -6.29 0.75 -11.35
N SER A 17 -6.55 1.27 -12.55
CA SER A 17 -6.80 0.49 -13.76
C SER A 17 -5.49 -0.04 -14.37
N PRO A 18 -5.52 -1.10 -15.21
CA PRO A 18 -4.32 -1.65 -15.85
C PRO A 18 -3.53 -0.67 -16.73
N ASP A 19 -4.19 0.38 -17.23
CA ASP A 19 -3.58 1.46 -18.02
C ASP A 19 -2.93 2.56 -17.15
N GLY A 20 -3.04 2.44 -15.82
CA GLY A 20 -2.55 3.40 -14.84
C GLY A 20 -3.51 4.53 -14.49
N THR A 21 -4.75 4.49 -15.00
CA THR A 21 -5.79 5.45 -14.59
C THR A 21 -6.24 5.15 -13.15
N ILE A 22 -6.16 6.14 -12.25
CA ILE A 22 -6.69 6.03 -10.89
C ILE A 22 -8.13 6.52 -10.89
N ASN A 23 -9.05 5.66 -10.45
CA ASN A 23 -10.47 5.94 -10.37
C ASN A 23 -10.88 6.10 -8.91
N CYS A 24 -11.88 6.92 -8.62
CA CYS A 24 -12.45 7.04 -7.28
C CYS A 24 -13.94 7.39 -7.32
N ILE A 25 -14.64 7.16 -6.21
CA ILE A 25 -16.00 7.65 -6.01
C ILE A 25 -15.90 9.09 -5.52
N GLU A 26 -16.10 10.07 -6.41
CA GLU A 26 -15.96 11.51 -6.11
C GLU A 26 -16.68 11.92 -4.82
N GLN A 27 -17.94 11.49 -4.64
CA GLN A 27 -18.75 11.82 -3.47
C GLN A 27 -18.22 11.27 -2.15
N ALA A 28 -17.31 10.28 -2.19
CA ALA A 28 -16.72 9.68 -1.00
C ALA A 28 -15.49 10.44 -0.48
N TYR A 29 -14.98 11.43 -1.23
CA TYR A 29 -13.73 12.12 -0.93
C TYR A 29 -13.85 13.64 -1.04
N ASP A 30 -13.20 14.30 -0.07
CA ASP A 30 -12.69 15.65 -0.25
C ASP A 30 -11.28 15.54 -0.87
N PHE A 31 -11.08 16.13 -2.05
CA PHE A 31 -9.82 16.00 -2.81
C PHE A 31 -8.64 16.74 -2.19
N GLU A 32 -8.87 17.63 -1.23
CA GLU A 32 -7.80 18.28 -0.47
C GLU A 32 -7.47 17.51 0.83
N SER A 33 -8.25 16.48 1.16
CA SER A 33 -8.07 15.71 2.40
C SER A 33 -6.91 14.71 2.32
N GLU A 34 -6.29 14.43 3.47
CA GLU A 34 -5.26 13.39 3.58
C GLU A 34 -5.78 12.00 3.18
N ARG A 35 -7.05 11.71 3.50
CA ARG A 35 -7.71 10.46 3.10
C ARG A 35 -7.72 10.27 1.59
N PHE A 36 -7.86 11.35 0.82
CA PHE A 36 -7.75 11.30 -0.64
C PHE A 36 -6.30 11.34 -1.10
N LEU A 37 -5.55 12.37 -0.73
CA LEU A 37 -4.21 12.63 -1.26
C LEU A 37 -3.19 11.55 -0.89
N VAL A 38 -3.32 10.94 0.29
CA VAL A 38 -2.39 9.92 0.79
C VAL A 38 -3.00 8.54 0.71
N SER A 39 -4.07 8.29 1.48
CA SER A 39 -4.64 6.94 1.58
C SER A 39 -5.33 6.42 0.32
N LEU A 40 -5.61 7.28 -0.66
CA LEU A 40 -6.09 6.83 -1.96
C LEU A 40 -5.07 7.12 -3.07
N LEU A 41 -4.80 8.39 -3.35
CA LEU A 41 -4.06 8.79 -4.55
C LEU A 41 -2.63 8.25 -4.56
N LYS A 42 -1.88 8.43 -3.46
CA LYS A 42 -0.51 7.90 -3.37
C LYS A 42 -0.48 6.37 -3.29
N HIS A 43 -1.45 5.77 -2.59
CA HIS A 43 -1.61 4.32 -2.51
C HIS A 43 -1.80 3.70 -3.92
N GLU A 44 -2.79 4.15 -4.66
CA GLU A 44 -3.11 3.64 -6.00
C GLU A 44 -2.03 4.01 -7.04
N ALA A 45 -1.36 5.16 -6.89
CA ALA A 45 -0.21 5.50 -7.70
C ALA A 45 0.96 4.53 -7.48
N GLN A 46 1.22 4.14 -6.23
CA GLN A 46 2.23 3.14 -5.92
C GLN A 46 1.87 1.78 -6.55
N HIS A 47 0.60 1.37 -6.49
CA HIS A 47 0.12 0.16 -7.17
C HIS A 47 0.44 0.20 -8.67
N THR A 48 0.12 1.32 -9.32
CA THR A 48 0.34 1.52 -10.76
C THR A 48 1.82 1.37 -11.12
N VAL A 49 2.72 2.00 -10.36
CA VAL A 49 4.16 1.94 -10.60
C VAL A 49 4.68 0.51 -10.39
N ASP A 50 4.29 -0.14 -9.29
CA ASP A 50 4.78 -1.48 -8.94
C ASP A 50 4.28 -2.55 -9.91
N MET A 51 3.02 -2.52 -10.33
CA MET A 51 2.49 -3.46 -11.32
C MET A 51 3.25 -3.36 -12.66
N LYS A 52 3.66 -2.15 -13.06
CA LYS A 52 4.44 -1.93 -14.28
C LYS A 52 5.90 -2.36 -14.11
N GLN A 53 6.50 -2.07 -12.96
CA GLN A 53 7.92 -2.35 -12.72
C GLN A 53 8.18 -3.83 -12.43
N PHE A 54 7.26 -4.49 -11.71
CA PHE A 54 7.38 -5.86 -11.21
C PHE A 54 6.20 -6.73 -11.70
N PRO A 55 6.23 -7.22 -12.96
CA PRO A 55 5.22 -8.13 -13.45
C PRO A 55 5.10 -9.37 -12.55
N GLY A 56 3.89 -9.67 -12.07
CA GLY A 56 3.66 -10.79 -11.16
C GLY A 56 3.93 -10.48 -9.68
N ILE A 57 4.08 -9.21 -9.30
CA ILE A 57 4.03 -8.80 -7.89
C ILE A 57 2.75 -9.32 -7.23
N THR A 58 2.87 -9.88 -6.02
CA THR A 58 1.71 -10.43 -5.34
C THR A 58 0.83 -9.33 -4.76
N PRO A 59 -0.49 -9.56 -4.58
CA PRO A 59 -1.37 -8.57 -3.95
C PRO A 59 -0.87 -8.10 -2.57
N ALA A 60 -0.36 -9.01 -1.73
CA ALA A 60 0.15 -8.64 -0.41
C ALA A 60 1.43 -7.78 -0.46
N GLU A 61 2.31 -8.00 -1.44
CA GLU A 61 3.50 -7.15 -1.65
C GLU A 61 3.12 -5.76 -2.16
N LEU A 62 2.13 -5.70 -3.05
CA LEU A 62 1.59 -4.45 -3.58
C LEU A 62 1.01 -3.58 -2.46
N GLU A 63 0.11 -4.16 -1.66
CA GLU A 63 -0.51 -3.52 -0.50
C GLU A 63 0.52 -3.07 0.55
N TYR A 64 1.53 -3.90 0.79
CA TYR A 64 2.60 -3.56 1.73
C TYR A 64 3.36 -2.32 1.28
N ARG A 65 3.75 -2.26 0.00
CA ARG A 65 4.49 -1.11 -0.56
C ARG A 65 3.63 0.15 -0.57
N ALA A 66 2.35 0.03 -0.91
CA ALA A 66 1.41 1.15 -0.88
C ALA A 66 1.20 1.71 0.53
N LYS A 67 1.03 0.85 1.53
CA LYS A 67 0.91 1.26 2.93
C LYS A 67 2.20 1.91 3.48
N LEU A 68 3.38 1.48 3.03
CA LEU A 68 4.63 2.20 3.34
C LEU A 68 4.65 3.61 2.75
N VAL A 69 4.15 3.79 1.53
CA VAL A 69 3.99 5.13 0.92
C VAL A 69 3.00 5.97 1.71
N GLU A 70 1.88 5.40 2.16
CA GLU A 70 0.95 6.12 3.04
C GLU A 70 1.64 6.58 4.33
N LEU A 71 2.35 5.69 5.03
CA LEU A 71 3.08 6.03 6.26
C LEU A 71 4.16 7.09 6.04
N HIS A 72 4.83 7.08 4.89
CA HIS A 72 5.86 8.07 4.56
C HIS A 72 5.29 9.48 4.35
N TYR A 73 4.13 9.59 3.69
CA TYR A 73 3.54 10.88 3.35
C TYR A 73 2.47 11.37 4.33
N SER A 74 1.95 10.51 5.19
CA SER A 74 0.86 10.87 6.09
C SER A 74 1.32 11.92 7.10
N GLY A 75 0.48 12.95 7.26
CA GLY A 75 0.56 13.90 8.37
C GLY A 75 -0.21 13.45 9.61
N ILE A 76 -0.87 12.28 9.58
CA ILE A 76 -1.78 11.81 10.63
C ILE A 76 -1.06 10.81 11.55
N PRO A 77 -0.83 11.14 12.84
CA PRO A 77 -0.14 10.25 13.77
C PRO A 77 -0.83 8.88 13.99
N GLY A 78 -2.14 8.81 13.78
CA GLY A 78 -2.95 7.60 14.00
C GLY A 78 -2.88 6.56 12.89
N LEU A 79 -2.28 6.85 11.73
CA LEU A 79 -2.31 5.94 10.58
C LEU A 79 -1.59 4.62 10.85
N LEU A 80 -0.41 4.66 11.49
CA LEU A 80 0.32 3.45 11.87
C LEU A 80 -0.56 2.57 12.77
N GLN A 81 -1.19 3.15 13.80
CA GLN A 81 -2.04 2.41 14.73
C GLN A 81 -3.26 1.79 14.04
N LYS A 82 -3.83 2.47 13.05
CA LYS A 82 -4.87 1.88 12.19
C LYS A 82 -4.35 0.61 11.51
N PHE A 83 -3.19 0.65 10.86
CA PHE A 83 -2.61 -0.55 10.23
C PHE A 83 -2.28 -1.65 11.24
N LEU A 84 -1.78 -1.30 12.43
CA LEU A 84 -1.52 -2.29 13.48
C LEU A 84 -2.81 -2.99 13.95
N SER A 85 -3.96 -2.30 13.91
CA SER A 85 -5.27 -2.88 14.23
C SER A 85 -5.86 -3.76 13.12
N GLU A 86 -5.43 -3.56 11.87
CA GLU A 86 -5.83 -4.35 10.70
C GLU A 86 -4.97 -5.62 10.50
N ALA A 87 -3.84 -5.71 11.21
CA ALA A 87 -2.87 -6.78 11.10
C ALA A 87 -3.45 -8.14 11.54
N ASP A 88 -3.60 -9.07 10.60
CA ASP A 88 -4.11 -10.42 10.86
C ASP A 88 -3.50 -11.44 9.89
N GLU A 89 -2.57 -12.26 10.38
CA GLU A 89 -1.90 -13.31 9.59
C GLU A 89 -2.81 -14.52 9.31
N SER A 90 -3.92 -14.67 10.04
CA SER A 90 -4.85 -15.79 9.84
C SER A 90 -5.72 -15.62 8.60
N ARG A 91 -5.84 -14.38 8.09
CA ARG A 91 -6.64 -14.02 6.91
C ARG A 91 -5.82 -14.10 5.63
N THR A 92 -5.38 -15.31 5.26
CA THR A 92 -4.49 -15.56 4.12
C THR A 92 -5.04 -15.12 2.75
N GLY A 93 -6.35 -14.91 2.62
CA GLY A 93 -6.98 -14.37 1.41
C GLY A 93 -7.12 -12.84 1.39
N ASP A 94 -6.66 -12.15 2.43
CA ASP A 94 -6.79 -10.70 2.59
C ASP A 94 -5.41 -10.02 2.52
N SER A 95 -5.11 -9.43 1.37
CA SER A 95 -3.82 -8.79 1.11
C SER A 95 -3.58 -7.57 2.01
N HIS A 96 -4.62 -6.80 2.37
CA HIS A 96 -4.48 -5.69 3.30
C HIS A 96 -4.10 -6.18 4.71
N ALA A 97 -4.78 -7.23 5.20
CA ALA A 97 -4.50 -7.78 6.53
C ALA A 97 -3.08 -8.36 6.62
N MET A 98 -2.64 -9.07 5.57
CA MET A 98 -1.28 -9.59 5.47
C MET A 98 -0.22 -8.48 5.38
N ALA A 99 -0.47 -7.44 4.59
CA ALA A 99 0.41 -6.28 4.50
C ALA A 99 0.52 -5.53 5.84
N SER A 100 -0.60 -5.31 6.52
CA SER A 100 -0.65 -4.74 7.86
C SER A 100 0.09 -5.60 8.89
N ALA A 101 -0.01 -6.93 8.81
CA ALA A 101 0.76 -7.84 9.66
C ALA A 101 2.27 -7.72 9.43
N ARG A 102 2.71 -7.57 8.17
CA ARG A 102 4.12 -7.28 7.88
C ARG A 102 4.56 -5.95 8.48
N ILE A 103 3.80 -4.87 8.28
CA ILE A 103 4.09 -3.55 8.89
C ILE A 103 4.22 -3.68 10.42
N LYS A 104 3.31 -4.41 11.06
CA LYS A 104 3.37 -4.63 12.51
C LYS A 104 4.71 -5.21 12.94
N ARG A 105 5.23 -6.23 12.24
CA ARG A 105 6.56 -6.80 12.52
C ARG A 105 7.67 -5.77 12.36
N GLU A 106 7.69 -5.04 11.26
CA GLU A 106 8.75 -4.07 10.92
C GLU A 106 8.82 -2.85 11.85
N PHE A 107 7.73 -2.53 12.57
CA PHE A 107 7.63 -1.39 13.48
C PHE A 107 7.61 -1.79 14.97
N THR A 108 7.81 -3.07 15.31
CA THR A 108 7.71 -3.57 16.71
C THR A 108 8.76 -2.93 17.63
N ASP A 109 10.00 -2.79 17.16
CA ASP A 109 11.14 -2.37 17.98
C ASP A 109 11.44 -0.86 17.91
N MET A 110 10.52 -0.10 17.33
CA MET A 110 10.72 1.31 17.00
C MET A 110 9.85 2.23 17.90
N ASN A 111 10.30 3.46 18.12
CA ASN A 111 9.46 4.50 18.71
C ASN A 111 8.33 4.93 17.75
N GLN A 112 7.18 4.28 17.88
CA GLN A 112 5.97 4.51 17.06
C GLN A 112 5.28 5.87 17.35
N GLY A 113 5.66 6.58 18.42
CA GLY A 113 5.04 7.86 18.81
C GLY A 113 5.56 9.08 18.05
N SER A 114 6.66 8.94 17.30
CA SER A 114 7.27 10.02 16.54
C SER A 114 6.93 9.91 15.06
N LEU A 115 6.05 10.80 14.57
CA LEU A 115 5.63 10.83 13.17
C LEU A 115 6.83 10.94 12.19
N PRO A 116 7.82 11.83 12.39
CA PRO A 116 8.99 11.87 11.51
C PRO A 116 9.79 10.57 11.49
N CYS A 117 9.87 9.88 12.63
CA CYS A 117 10.55 8.58 12.69
C CYS A 117 9.76 7.54 11.89
N VAL A 118 8.43 7.53 11.99
CA VAL A 118 7.57 6.59 11.23
C VAL A 118 7.72 6.83 9.74
N GLN A 119 7.72 8.10 9.32
CA GLN A 119 7.89 8.47 7.91
C GLN A 119 9.26 8.06 7.37
N ALA A 120 10.33 8.27 8.15
CA ALA A 120 11.69 7.88 7.76
C ALA A 120 11.82 6.36 7.66
N ARG A 121 11.31 5.62 8.66
CA ARG A 121 11.35 4.15 8.66
C ARG A 121 10.57 3.56 7.50
N ALA A 122 9.39 4.12 7.18
CA ALA A 122 8.59 3.67 6.05
C ALA A 122 9.34 3.83 4.71
N LEU A 123 10.06 4.94 4.53
CA LEU A 123 10.88 5.17 3.35
C LEU A 123 12.06 4.20 3.26
N GLU A 124 12.77 3.97 4.38
CA GLU A 124 13.85 2.99 4.45
C GLU A 124 13.37 1.58 4.03
N LEU A 125 12.23 1.16 4.57
CA LEU A 125 11.62 -0.14 4.24
C LEU A 125 11.18 -0.21 2.78
N LEU A 126 10.66 0.88 2.21
CA LEU A 126 10.27 0.92 0.80
C LEU A 126 11.48 0.78 -0.12
N HIS A 127 12.59 1.45 0.20
CA HIS A 127 13.84 1.32 -0.56
C HIS A 127 14.42 -0.10 -0.45
N ALA A 128 14.51 -0.65 0.77
CA ALA A 128 14.99 -2.01 0.99
C ALA A 128 14.13 -3.03 0.23
N HIS A 129 12.80 -2.91 0.31
CA HIS A 129 11.89 -3.79 -0.39
C HIS A 129 11.97 -3.61 -1.92
N THR A 130 12.31 -2.43 -2.42
CA THR A 130 12.52 -2.22 -3.86
C THR A 130 13.71 -3.04 -4.36
N ALA A 131 14.82 -3.08 -3.62
CA ALA A 131 15.96 -3.93 -3.95
C ALA A 131 15.58 -5.43 -3.93
N GLU A 132 14.80 -5.87 -2.94
CA GLU A 132 14.27 -7.25 -2.88
C GLU A 132 13.37 -7.58 -4.09
N MET A 133 12.49 -6.65 -4.49
CA MET A 133 11.62 -6.85 -5.67
C MET A 133 12.41 -6.87 -6.97
N GLU A 134 13.44 -6.04 -7.10
CA GLU A 134 14.34 -6.06 -8.26
C GLU A 134 15.11 -7.38 -8.36
N GLU A 135 15.58 -7.94 -7.24
CA GLU A 135 16.20 -9.27 -7.26
C GLU A 135 15.20 -10.38 -7.63
N LYS A 136 14.01 -10.34 -7.04
CA LYS A 136 12.96 -11.36 -7.19
C LYS A 136 12.33 -11.36 -8.59
N TYR A 137 12.02 -10.18 -9.11
CA TYR A 137 11.27 -10.00 -10.37
C TYR A 137 12.15 -9.52 -11.53
N GLY A 138 13.30 -8.88 -11.27
CA GLY A 138 14.21 -8.39 -12.33
C GLY A 138 14.86 -9.52 -13.13
N LYS A 139 15.09 -10.69 -12.54
CA LYS A 139 15.60 -11.87 -13.25
C LYS A 139 14.63 -12.43 -14.30
N GLN A 140 13.34 -12.10 -14.22
CA GLN A 140 12.31 -12.57 -15.17
C GLN A 140 12.37 -11.83 -16.52
N LYS A 141 13.08 -10.70 -16.62
CA LYS A 141 13.27 -9.95 -17.88
C LYS A 141 14.36 -10.51 -18.79
N ALA A 142 15.14 -11.51 -18.34
CA ALA A 142 16.38 -11.95 -18.99
C ALA A 142 16.25 -13.23 -19.85
N VAL A 143 15.08 -13.54 -20.40
CA VAL A 143 14.96 -14.58 -21.45
C VAL A 143 14.64 -13.88 -22.77
N PRO A 144 15.64 -13.67 -23.65
CA PRO A 144 15.37 -13.35 -25.04
C PRO A 144 14.70 -14.57 -25.68
N ASN A 145 13.61 -14.36 -26.43
CA ASN A 145 13.16 -15.38 -27.37
C ASN A 145 14.20 -15.47 -28.49
N ASP A 146 14.83 -16.63 -28.61
CA ASP A 146 15.59 -17.03 -29.81
C ASP A 146 14.67 -17.13 -31.05
#